data_AF-A0A397VY32-F1
#
_entry.id   AF-A0A397VY32-F1
#
_cell.length_a   1.000
_cell.length_b   1.000
_cell.length_c   1.000
_cell.angle_alpha   90.00
_cell.angle_beta   90.00
_cell.angle_gamma   90.00
#
_symmetry.space_group_name_H-M   'P 1'
#
loop_
_entity.id
_entity.type
_entity.pdbx_description
1 polymer ?
#
loop_
_entity_poly.entity_id
_entity_poly.type
_entity_poly.pdbx_seq_one_letter_code
_entity_poly.pdbx_strand_id
1 'polypeptide(L)'
;MWEILYGKSVSYNLEFGSQLQIEICRNNLRPTIIENTPQCYINLMKKCWERDPINRPSATKVCEIFAEWLIDESILLELTKSDELLRNYVESTHNIQTYSDDIYKSKLISYTTSLYQ
;
A
#
# COMPACT_ATOMS: atom_id res chain seq x y z
N MET A 1 3.40 -3.01 0.85
CA MET A 1 4.14 -1.80 0.43
C MET A 1 3.78 -0.63 1.32
N TRP A 2 2.55 -0.09 1.26
CA TRP A 2 2.14 1.03 2.11
C TRP A 2 2.31 0.75 3.61
N GLU A 3 1.78 -0.38 4.09
CA GLU A 3 1.86 -0.73 5.52
C GLU A 3 3.30 -0.98 6.00
N ILE A 4 4.16 -1.48 5.12
CA ILE A 4 5.59 -1.67 5.39
C ILE A 4 6.27 -0.32 5.60
N LEU A 5 5.94 0.65 4.75
CA LEU A 5 6.55 1.98 4.77
C LEU A 5 6.10 2.83 5.96
N TYR A 6 4.83 2.74 6.36
CA TYR A 6 4.27 3.61 7.40
C TYR A 6 4.04 2.92 8.73
N GLY A 7 4.29 1.61 8.83
CA GLY A 7 4.09 0.82 10.04
C GLY A 7 2.65 0.80 10.57
N LYS A 8 1.68 1.21 9.74
CA LYS A 8 0.25 1.29 10.06
C LYS A 8 -0.54 0.59 8.97
N SER A 9 -1.69 0.03 9.33
CA SER A 9 -2.60 -0.53 8.34
C SER A 9 -3.28 0.56 7.51
N VAL A 10 -3.62 0.22 6.26
CA VAL A 10 -4.38 1.13 5.41
C VAL A 10 -5.79 1.26 5.97
N SER A 11 -6.14 2.46 6.44
CA SER A 11 -7.51 2.78 6.85
C SER A 11 -8.23 3.51 5.73
N TYR A 12 -9.38 2.98 5.34
CA TYR A 12 -10.38 3.70 4.57
C TYR A 12 -11.55 3.99 5.51
N ASN A 13 -12.09 5.22 5.50
CA ASN A 13 -13.30 5.59 6.26
C ASN A 13 -14.58 4.96 5.66
N LEU A 14 -14.47 3.74 5.15
CA LEU A 14 -15.50 2.99 4.44
C LEU A 14 -15.62 1.60 5.08
N GLU A 15 -16.85 1.10 5.20
CA GLU A 15 -17.06 -0.26 5.66
C GLU A 15 -16.45 -1.27 4.68
N PHE A 16 -15.86 -2.33 5.22
CA PHE A 16 -15.36 -3.45 4.44
C PHE A 16 -16.53 -4.11 3.70
N GLY A 17 -16.50 -4.11 2.37
CA GLY A 17 -17.58 -4.68 1.55
C GLY A 17 -17.56 -4.20 0.11
N SER A 18 -18.71 -4.32 -0.56
CA SER A 18 -18.89 -3.97 -1.98
C SER A 18 -18.56 -2.50 -2.27
N GLN A 19 -18.86 -1.58 -1.35
CA GLN A 19 -18.56 -0.15 -1.53
C GLN A 19 -17.04 0.07 -1.67
N LEU A 20 -16.24 -0.47 -0.74
CA LEU A 20 -14.79 -0.34 -0.80
C LEU A 20 -14.21 -0.98 -2.08
N GLN A 21 -14.76 -2.13 -2.50
CA GLN A 21 -14.36 -2.78 -3.77
C GLN A 21 -14.66 -1.88 -4.98
N ILE A 22 -15.83 -1.23 -5.03
CA ILE A 22 -16.18 -0.28 -6.08
C ILE A 22 -15.19 0.89 -6.10
N GLU A 23 -14.89 1.47 -4.94
CA GLU A 23 -13.95 2.58 -4.86
C GLU A 23 -12.55 2.18 -5.38
N ILE A 24 -12.04 1.02 -4.98
CA ILE A 24 -10.71 0.53 -5.39
C ILE A 24 -10.69 0.19 -6.89
N CYS A 25 -11.68 -0.55 -7.38
CA CYS A 25 -11.68 -1.11 -8.74
C CYS A 25 -12.15 -0.09 -9.80
N ARG A 26 -13.20 0.69 -9.50
CA ARG A 26 -13.80 1.63 -10.46
C ARG A 26 -13.28 3.05 -10.28
N ASN A 27 -13.20 3.53 -9.04
CA ASN A 27 -12.83 4.92 -8.75
C ASN A 27 -11.33 5.11 -8.49
N ASN A 28 -10.54 4.03 -8.63
CA ASN A 28 -9.09 4.05 -8.45
C ASN A 28 -8.64 4.52 -7.05
N LEU A 29 -9.43 4.24 -6.02
CA LEU A 29 -9.03 4.50 -4.65
C LEU A 29 -7.72 3.77 -4.34
N ARG A 30 -6.73 4.51 -3.86
CA ARG A 30 -5.42 4.00 -3.43
C ARG A 30 -5.05 4.63 -2.09
N PRO A 31 -4.20 3.98 -1.30
CA PRO A 31 -3.68 4.56 -0.07
C PRO A 31 -3.04 5.94 -0.29
N THR A 32 -3.27 6.87 0.63
CA THR A 32 -2.70 8.22 0.58
C THR A 32 -1.18 8.18 0.72
N ILE A 33 -0.46 8.94 -0.09
CA ILE A 33 1.00 9.07 0.03
C ILE A 33 1.28 10.22 0.98
N ILE A 34 2.04 9.95 2.05
CA ILE A 34 2.45 10.97 3.03
C ILE A 34 3.62 11.77 2.44
N GLU A 35 3.65 13.07 2.74
CA GLU A 35 4.75 13.96 2.35
C GLU A 35 6.11 13.42 2.85
N ASN A 36 7.18 13.73 2.14
CA ASN A 36 8.55 13.24 2.41
C ASN A 36 8.77 11.73 2.19
N THR A 37 7.80 11.03 1.60
CA THR A 37 8.03 9.66 1.13
C THR A 37 9.00 9.67 -0.08
N PRO A 38 10.01 8.78 -0.13
CA PRO A 38 11.01 8.76 -1.20
C PRO A 38 10.37 8.48 -2.55
N GLN A 39 10.78 9.23 -3.58
CA GLN A 39 10.13 9.14 -4.88
C GLN A 39 10.32 7.77 -5.53
N CYS A 40 11.48 7.12 -5.30
CA CYS A 40 11.76 5.76 -5.77
C CYS A 40 10.74 4.74 -5.21
N TYR A 41 10.42 4.84 -3.91
CA TYR A 41 9.43 3.99 -3.26
C TYR A 41 8.01 4.31 -3.73
N ILE A 42 7.64 5.59 -3.87
CA ILE A 42 6.34 6.00 -4.43
C ILE A 42 6.14 5.37 -5.81
N ASN A 43 7.15 5.47 -6.67
CA ASN A 43 7.09 4.96 -8.04
C ASN A 43 6.91 3.44 -8.06
N LEU A 44 7.66 2.71 -7.24
CA LEU A 44 7.51 1.26 -7.11
C LEU A 44 6.12 0.88 -6.57
N MET A 45 5.68 1.53 -5.49
CA MET A 45 4.37 1.29 -4.89
C MET A 45 3.24 1.55 -5.90
N LYS A 46 3.37 2.61 -6.72
CA LYS A 46 2.43 2.90 -7.81
C LYS A 46 2.38 1.81 -8.87
N LYS A 47 3.55 1.35 -9.32
CA LYS A 47 3.64 0.23 -10.27
C LYS A 47 2.97 -1.05 -9.73
N CYS A 48 3.15 -1.35 -8.44
CA CYS A 48 2.57 -2.55 -7.82
C CYS A 48 1.03 -2.58 -7.80
N TRP A 49 0.37 -1.42 -7.81
CA TRP A 49 -1.10 -1.31 -7.77
C TRP A 49 -1.70 -0.69 -9.03
N GLU A 50 -0.98 -0.78 -10.15
CA GLU A 50 -1.45 -0.36 -11.47
C GLU A 50 -2.79 -1.02 -11.80
N ARG A 51 -3.67 -0.25 -12.46
CA ARG A 51 -5.02 -0.71 -12.79
C ARG A 51 -4.96 -1.91 -13.72
N ASP A 52 -4.14 -1.81 -14.76
CA ASP A 52 -3.89 -2.91 -15.67
C ASP A 52 -2.88 -3.90 -15.03
N PRO A 53 -3.28 -5.17 -14.81
CA PRO A 53 -2.39 -6.17 -14.26
C PRO A 53 -1.11 -6.38 -15.06
N ILE A 54 -1.12 -6.13 -16.38
CA ILE A 54 0.08 -6.32 -17.23
C ILE A 54 1.20 -5.35 -16.90
N ASN A 55 0.87 -4.18 -16.35
CA ASN A 55 1.83 -3.14 -15.99
C ASN A 55 2.40 -3.34 -14.58
N ARG A 56 1.90 -4.32 -13.83
CA ARG A 56 2.40 -4.63 -12.48
C ARG A 56 3.71 -5.40 -12.58
N PRO A 57 4.72 -5.07 -11.74
CA PRO A 57 5.94 -5.86 -11.68
C PRO A 57 5.62 -7.24 -11.11
N SER A 58 6.35 -8.25 -11.59
CA SER A 58 6.38 -9.56 -10.94
C SER A 58 7.03 -9.45 -9.56
N ALA A 59 6.75 -10.40 -8.67
CA ALA A 59 7.43 -10.48 -7.38
C ALA A 59 8.96 -10.54 -7.55
N THR A 60 9.44 -11.30 -8.53
CA THR A 60 10.87 -11.34 -8.88
C THR A 60 11.41 -9.96 -9.23
N LYS A 61 10.69 -9.18 -10.05
CA LYS A 61 11.14 -7.84 -10.41
C LYS A 61 11.16 -6.88 -9.23
N VAL A 62 10.21 -7.01 -8.31
CA VAL A 62 10.22 -6.24 -7.04
C VAL A 62 11.46 -6.59 -6.20
N CYS A 63 11.81 -7.88 -6.09
CA CYS A 63 13.01 -8.32 -5.37
C CYS A 63 14.30 -7.79 -6.02
N GLU A 64 14.40 -7.80 -7.35
CA GLU A 64 15.53 -7.22 -8.07
C GLU A 64 15.69 -5.73 -7.77
N ILE A 65 14.60 -4.96 -7.80
CA ILE A 65 14.62 -3.52 -7.49
C ILE A 65 15.11 -3.27 -6.06
N PHE A 66 14.66 -4.06 -5.09
CA PHE A 66 15.16 -3.94 -3.72
C PHE A 66 16.63 -4.32 -3.60
N ALA A 67 17.09 -5.36 -4.31
CA ALA A 67 18.49 -5.72 -4.33
C ALA A 67 19.37 -4.60 -4.93
N GLU A 68 18.91 -3.94 -5.99
CA GLU A 68 19.56 -2.76 -6.57
C GLU A 68 19.65 -1.61 -5.55
N TRP A 69 18.57 -1.32 -4.83
CA TRP A 69 18.56 -0.27 -3.80
C TRP A 69 19.47 -0.54 -2.60
N LEU A 70 19.68 -1.82 -2.25
CA LEU A 70 20.60 -2.18 -1.15
C LEU A 70 22.07 -1.92 -1.51
N ILE A 71 22.40 -1.88 -2.79
CA ILE A 71 23.77 -1.66 -3.28
C ILE A 71 24.00 -0.18 -3.60
N ASP A 72 22.94 0.56 -3.94
CA ASP A 72 23.01 2.00 -4.18
C ASP A 72 22.97 2.79 -2.86
N GLU A 73 24.16 3.23 -2.40
CA GLU A 73 24.30 4.02 -1.16
C GLU A 73 23.45 5.30 -1.14
N SER A 74 23.24 5.93 -2.31
CA SER A 74 22.48 7.19 -2.39
C SER A 74 20.99 6.95 -2.14
N ILE A 75 20.44 5.90 -2.73
CA ILE A 75 19.05 5.48 -2.52
C ILE A 75 18.88 4.98 -1.09
N LEU A 76 19.80 4.15 -0.60
CA LEU A 76 19.73 3.62 0.76
C LEU A 76 19.73 4.74 1.80
N LEU A 77 20.56 5.78 1.60
CA LEU A 77 20.59 6.95 2.47
C LEU A 77 19.28 7.76 2.42
N GLU A 78 18.70 7.95 1.23
CA GLU A 78 17.40 8.63 1.07
C GLU A 78 16.28 7.87 1.80
N LEU A 79 16.21 6.55 1.58
CA LEU A 79 15.22 5.68 2.21
C LEU A 79 15.36 5.68 3.73
N THR A 80 16.58 5.59 4.26
CA THR A 80 16.85 5.59 5.71
C THR A 80 16.42 6.90 6.37
N LYS A 81 16.77 8.05 5.76
CA LYS A 81 16.38 9.36 6.27
C LYS A 81 14.86 9.53 6.29
N SER A 82 14.19 9.06 5.24
CA SER A 82 12.74 9.14 5.17
C SER A 82 12.05 8.24 6.20
N ASP A 83 12.57 7.02 6.42
CA ASP A 83 12.06 6.11 7.45
C ASP A 83 12.10 6.75 8.86
N GLU A 84 13.21 7.40 9.22
CA GLU A 84 13.33 8.15 10.47
C GLU A 84 12.29 9.27 10.59
N LEU A 85 12.09 10.06 9.53
CA LEU A 85 11.11 11.15 9.50
C LEU A 85 9.67 10.63 9.59
N LEU A 86 9.35 9.58 8.84
CA LEU A 86 8.02 8.96 8.82
C LEU A 86 7.71 8.33 10.18
N ARG A 87 8.66 7.66 10.82
CA ARG A 87 8.48 7.12 12.17
C ARG A 87 8.12 8.22 13.17
N ASN A 88 8.84 9.34 13.17
CA ASN A 88 8.55 10.48 14.05
C ASN A 88 7.15 11.08 13.78
N TYR A 89 6.74 11.18 12.51
CA TYR A 89 5.41 11.63 12.12
C TYR A 89 4.30 10.66 12.58
N VAL A 90 4.53 9.37 12.40
CA VAL A 90 3.61 8.28 12.78
C VAL A 90 3.46 8.20 14.30
N GLU A 91 4.55 8.39 15.05
CA GLU A 91 4.57 8.44 16.50
C GLU A 91 3.90 9.70 17.04
N SER A 92 4.10 10.87 16.44
CA SER A 92 3.42 12.11 16.89
C SER A 92 1.92 12.11 16.61
N THR A 93 1.47 11.37 15.59
CA THR A 93 0.05 11.13 15.29
C THR A 93 -0.50 9.94 16.10
N HIS A 94 -0.56 10.10 17.43
CA HIS A 94 -1.20 9.13 18.33
C HIS A 94 -2.70 8.99 18.00
N ASN A 95 -3.03 7.97 17.21
CA ASN A 95 -4.32 7.28 17.24
C ASN A 95 -4.09 5.88 16.69
N ILE A 96 -3.68 4.98 17.59
CA ILE A 96 -3.55 3.56 17.31
C ILE A 96 -4.98 3.02 17.16
N GLN A 97 -5.50 2.99 15.94
CA GLN A 97 -6.53 2.03 15.61
C GLN A 97 -5.79 0.74 15.26
N THR A 98 -5.49 -0.06 16.28
CA THR A 98 -5.04 -1.44 16.09
C THR A 98 -6.18 -2.18 15.44
N TYR A 99 -6.06 -2.43 14.14
CA TYR A 99 -6.99 -3.28 13.43
C TYR A 99 -6.84 -4.72 13.95
N SER A 100 -7.96 -5.35 14.30
CA SER A 100 -8.00 -6.75 14.69
C SER A 100 -7.41 -7.62 13.58
N ASP A 101 -6.65 -8.65 13.94
CA ASP A 101 -6.13 -9.70 13.04
C ASP A 101 -7.24 -10.33 12.18
N ASP A 102 -8.50 -10.19 12.59
CA ASP A 102 -9.69 -10.60 11.83
C ASP A 102 -9.85 -9.94 10.46
N ILE A 103 -9.14 -8.84 10.17
CA ILE A 103 -9.18 -8.18 8.84
C ILE A 103 -8.32 -8.91 7.81
N TYR A 104 -7.25 -9.57 8.23
CA TYR A 104 -6.43 -10.39 7.33
C TYR A 104 -6.99 -11.80 7.15
N LYS A 105 -8.07 -12.14 7.85
CA LYS A 105 -8.79 -13.40 7.63
C LYS A 105 -9.59 -13.30 6.34
N SER A 106 -9.38 -14.29 5.47
CA SER A 106 -10.17 -14.46 4.26
C SER A 106 -11.67 -14.55 4.60
N LYS A 107 -12.46 -13.60 4.10
CA LYS A 107 -13.93 -13.67 4.15
C LYS A 107 -14.43 -14.21 2.81
N LEU A 108 -15.34 -15.18 2.87
CA LEU A 108 -15.96 -15.73 1.66
C LEU A 108 -16.78 -14.61 1.00
N ILE A 109 -16.40 -14.21 -0.22
CA ILE A 109 -17.25 -13.34 -1.04
C ILE A 109 -18.36 -14.24 -1.56
N SER A 110 -19.58 -14.05 -1.07
CA SER A 110 -20.75 -14.70 -1.67
C SER A 110 -20.90 -14.17 -3.10
N TYR A 111 -20.79 -15.06 -4.09
CA TYR A 111 -21.06 -14.72 -5.48
C TYR A 111 -22.53 -14.30 -5.59
N THR A 112 -22.79 -13.02 -5.85
CA THR A 112 -24.12 -12.58 -6.29
C THR A 112 -24.24 -12.83 -7.78
N THR A 113 -24.92 -13.91 -8.14
CA THR A 113 -25.31 -14.24 -9.52
C THR A 113 -26.49 -13.39 -9.99
N SER A 114 -26.40 -12.07 -9.87
CA SER A 114 -27.31 -11.14 -10.55
C SER A 114 -26.50 -9.91 -10.96
N LEU A 115 -26.53 -9.38 -12.18
CA LEU A 115 -27.64 -9.20 -13.09
C LEU A 115 -27.13 -9.29 -14.54
N TYR A 116 -27.50 -10.35 -15.26
CA TYR A 116 -27.82 -10.25 -16.68
C TYR A 116 -29.29 -10.67 -16.77
N GLN A 117 -30.18 -9.68 -16.74
CA GLN A 117 -31.57 -9.80 -17.15
C GLN A 117 -31.75 -8.87 -18.34
#